data_AF-A0A936N088-F1
#
_entry.id   AF-A0A936N088-F1
#
_cell.length_a   1.000
_cell.length_b   1.000
_cell.length_c   1.000
_cell.angle_alpha   90.00
_cell.angle_beta   90.00
_cell.angle_gamma   90.00
#
_symmetry.space_group_name_H-M   'P 1'
#
loop_
_entity.id
_entity.type
_entity.pdbx_description
1 polymer ?
#
loop_
_entity_poly.entity_id
_entity_poly.type
_entity_poly.pdbx_seq_one_letter_code
_entity_poly.pdbx_strand_id
1 'polypeptide(L)' 'MNTSALILMLAAVLTVTGFMAYFFFRVLTTPPKPEPDSYSENDPEP' A
#
# COMPACT_ATOMS: atom_id res chain seq x y z
N MET A 1 -36.13 -5.80 4.19
CA MET A 1 -34.86 -5.30 4.77
C MET A 1 -34.93 -3.79 4.82
N ASN A 2 -34.49 -3.16 5.91
CA ASN A 2 -34.49 -1.70 6.01
C ASN A 2 -33.42 -1.13 5.05
N THR A 3 -33.81 -0.22 4.16
CA THR A 3 -32.93 0.43 3.19
C THR A 3 -31.71 1.06 3.87
N SER A 4 -31.88 1.66 5.05
CA SER A 4 -30.79 2.26 5.81
C SER A 4 -29.74 1.23 6.23
N ALA A 5 -30.16 0.02 6.63
CA ALA A 5 -29.26 -1.05 7.01
C ALA A 5 -28.47 -1.59 5.80
N LEU A 6 -29.11 -1.67 4.64
CA LEU A 6 -28.46 -2.08 3.39
C LEU A 6 -27.41 -1.07 2.93
N ILE A 7 -27.72 0.23 3.02
CA ILE A 7 -26.75 1.30 2.70
C ILE A 7 -25.54 1.23 3.62
N LEU A 8 -25.74 1.10 4.94
CA LEU A 8 -24.65 1.03 5.91
C LEU A 8 -23.74 -0.18 5.68
N MET A 9 -24.35 -1.34 5.41
CA MET A 9 -23.61 -2.56 5.08
C MET A 9 -22.76 -2.39 3.82
N LEU A 10 -23.34 -1.89 2.73
CA LEU A 10 -22.62 -1.68 1.48
C LEU A 10 -21.52 -0.62 1.63
N ALA A 11 -21.79 0.47 2.35
CA ALA A 11 -20.78 1.48 2.64
C ALA A 11 -19.58 0.87 3.38
N ALA A 12 -19.81 0.10 4.44
CA ALA A 12 -18.75 -0.55 5.20
C ALA A 12 -17.91 -1.51 4.32
N VAL A 13 -18.56 -2.36 3.53
CA VAL A 13 -17.88 -3.32 2.66
C VAL A 13 -17.05 -2.59 1.59
N LEU A 14 -17.63 -1.58 0.93
CA LEU A 14 -16.94 -0.81 -0.10
C LEU A 14 -15.76 -0.01 0.47
N THR A 15 -15.90 0.56 1.66
CA THR A 15 -14.81 1.29 2.33
C THR A 15 -13.63 0.38 2.61
N VAL A 16 -13.85 -0.77 3.26
CA VAL A 16 -12.77 -1.73 3.56
C VAL A 16 -12.13 -2.24 2.28
N THR A 17 -12.94 -2.62 1.29
CA THR A 17 -12.47 -3.12 -0.01
C THR A 17 -11.65 -2.05 -0.75
N GLY A 18 -12.09 -0.79 -0.71
CA GLY A 18 -11.39 0.33 -1.32
C GLY A 18 -10.02 0.59 -0.69
N PHE A 19 -9.93 0.59 0.65
CA PHE A 19 -8.65 0.73 1.34
C PHE A 19 -7.71 -0.46 1.05
N MET A 20 -8.23 -1.68 1.07
CA MET A 20 -7.47 -2.87 0.71
C MET A 20 -6.86 -2.75 -0.69
N ALA A 21 -7.70 -2.43 -1.69
CA ALA A 21 -7.25 -2.25 -3.07
C ALA A 21 -6.21 -1.13 -3.21
N TYR A 22 -6.42 0.00 -2.52
CA TYR A 22 -5.47 1.12 -2.51
C TYR A 22 -4.09 0.71 -1.99
N PHE A 23 -4.01 0.04 -0.84
CA PHE A 23 -2.72 -0.36 -0.28
C PHE A 23 -2.04 -1.44 -1.12
N PHE A 24 -2.80 -2.38 -1.67
CA PHE A 24 -2.25 -3.41 -2.55
C PHE A 24 -1.67 -2.77 -3.82
N PHE A 25 -2.43 -1.88 -4.45
CA PHE A 25 -1.96 -1.13 -5.61
C PHE A 25 -0.68 -0.35 -5.26
N ARG A 26 -0.68 0.36 -4.13
CA ARG A 26 0.48 1.12 -3.68
C ARG A 26 1.70 0.20 -3.48
N VAL A 27 1.56 -0.94 -2.81
CA VAL A 27 2.67 -1.87 -2.59
C VAL A 27 3.22 -2.43 -3.90
N LEU A 28 2.34 -2.82 -4.83
CA LEU A 28 2.74 -3.42 -6.09
C LEU A 28 3.36 -2.43 -7.09
N THR A 29 3.05 -1.13 -6.95
CA THR A 29 3.49 -0.10 -7.90
C THR A 29 4.52 0.88 -7.34
N THR A 30 4.76 0.89 -6.02
CA THR A 30 5.79 1.75 -5.44
C THR A 30 7.16 1.25 -5.89
N PRO A 31 7.97 2.07 -6.59
CA PRO A 31 9.31 1.68 -6.98
C PRO A 31 10.15 1.40 -5.73
N PRO A 32 11.11 0.46 -5.79
CA PRO A 32 12.05 0.22 -4.70
C PRO A 32 12.70 1.54 -4.29
N LYS A 33 12.78 1.79 -2.99
CA LYS A 33 13.54 2.94 -2.49
C LYS A 33 14.99 2.74 -2.94
N PRO A 34 15.63 3.73 -3.57
CA PRO A 34 17.06 3.67 -3.83
C PRO A 34 17.77 3.46 -2.49
N GLU A 35 18.41 2.30 -2.35
CA GLU A 35 19.20 2.01 -1.16
C GLU A 35 20.51 2.80 -1.27
N PRO A 36 20.95 3.50 -0.21
CA PRO A 36 22.30 4.03 -0.17
C PRO A 36 23.29 2.85 -0.27
N ASP A 37 24.31 3.00 -1.11
CA ASP A 37 25.30 1.94 -1.33
C ASP A 37 25.96 1.55 -0.01
N SER A 38 25.71 0.32 0.42
CA SER A 38 26.22 -0.25 1.66
C SER A 38 27.71 -0.60 1.60
N TYR A 39 28.33 -0.55 0.41
CA TYR A 39 29.76 -0.86 0.20
C TYR A 39 30.63 0.38 -0.05
N SER A 40 30.05 1.57 -0.09
CA SER A 40 30.78 2.82 -0.35
C SER A 40 31.91 3.12 0.65
N GLU A 41 31.85 2.61 1.88
CA GLU A 41 32.92 2.73 2.89
C GLU A 41 33.92 1.56 2.87
N ASN A 42 33.73 0.58 1.99
CA ASN A 42 34.57 -0.63 1.89
C ASN A 42 35.30 -0.73 0.54
N ASP A 43 35.27 0.34 -0.26
CA ASP A 43 36.11 0.41 -1.45
C ASP A 43 37.58 0.45 -1.04
N PRO A 44 38.44 -0.42 -1.60
CA PRO A 44 39.88 -0.36 -1.33
C PRO A 44 40.41 0.99 -1.82
N GLU A 45 40.93 1.81 -0.89
CA GLU A 45 41.69 3.01 -1.24
C GLU A 45 42.85 2.63 -2.18
N PRO A 46 43.12 3.43 -3.23
CA PRO A 46 44.11 3.10 -4.26
C PRO A 46 45.56 3.02 -3.76
#